data_AF-L8GMW8-F1
#
_entry.id   AF-L8GMW8-F1
#
_cell.length_a   1.000
_cell.length_b   1.000
_cell.length_c   1.000
_cell.angle_alpha   90.00
_cell.angle_beta   90.00
_cell.angle_gamma   90.00
#
_symmetry.space_group_name_H-M   'P 1'
#
loop_
_entity.id
_entity.type
_entity.pdbx_description
1 polymer ?
#
loop_
_entity_poly.entity_id
_entity_poly.type
_entity_poly.pdbx_seq_one_letter_code
_entity_poly.pdbx_strand_id
1 'polypeptide(L)'
;MSQLVEWPTPAPAQCAYLHELDRGGSPAQPQVLPLRSLMYQCARSLAQMRLASGGLDLTLLPDEMQRLVGSFFKCQVCWQWDNGPAVDDREGWCSGCAFRLLRCHKDGCTITRNLWLCLRCGHVGCGRPSQFETGGAGHALEHFQRLGGDHSIACKVGTLDGKDPAQTDIHCYLCSDAVGGGLLVWHLWRLGFHFDAFRKTEMNLNELEEAHNEELDTITLYDDSLW
;
A
#
# COMPACT_ATOMS: atom_id res chain seq x y z
N MET A 1 17.84 -10.74 -26.92
CA MET A 1 16.42 -11.15 -26.82
C MET A 1 16.23 -11.75 -25.43
N SER A 2 15.90 -10.92 -24.44
CA SER A 2 15.62 -11.39 -23.07
C SER A 2 14.28 -12.11 -23.09
N GLN A 3 14.29 -13.43 -22.95
CA GLN A 3 13.06 -14.20 -22.84
C GLN A 3 12.30 -13.72 -21.59
N LEU A 4 11.10 -13.18 -21.81
CA LEU A 4 10.12 -12.97 -20.76
C LEU A 4 9.82 -14.36 -20.19
N VAL A 5 10.24 -14.60 -18.95
CA VAL A 5 9.91 -15.83 -18.24
C VAL A 5 8.41 -15.76 -17.97
N GLU A 6 7.62 -16.49 -18.77
CA GLU A 6 6.21 -16.74 -18.47
C GLU A 6 6.14 -17.63 -17.22
N TRP A 7 5.53 -17.09 -16.17
CA TRP A 7 5.38 -17.80 -14.90
C TRP A 7 4.04 -18.55 -14.92
N PRO A 8 4.02 -19.83 -14.51
CA PRO A 8 2.81 -20.61 -14.52
C PRO A 8 1.78 -20.04 -13.55
N THR A 9 0.62 -19.64 -14.06
CA THR A 9 -0.55 -19.24 -13.29
C THR A 9 -1.12 -20.47 -12.57
N PRO A 10 -1.08 -20.58 -11.23
CA PRO A 10 -1.78 -21.62 -10.51
C PRO A 10 -3.29 -21.52 -10.75
N ALA A 11 -3.95 -22.67 -10.73
CA ALA A 11 -5.40 -22.76 -10.96
C ALA A 11 -6.17 -21.89 -9.93
N PRO A 12 -7.29 -21.25 -10.31
CA PRO A 12 -8.07 -20.36 -9.43
C PRO A 12 -8.45 -20.99 -8.07
N ALA A 13 -8.70 -22.31 -8.05
CA ALA A 13 -9.01 -23.08 -6.84
C ALA A 13 -7.87 -23.17 -5.82
N GLN A 14 -6.63 -22.82 -6.20
CA GLN A 14 -5.46 -22.82 -5.32
C GLN A 14 -5.21 -21.44 -4.69
N CYS A 15 -5.81 -20.37 -5.24
CA CYS A 15 -5.66 -19.02 -4.71
C CYS A 15 -6.77 -18.71 -3.70
N ALA A 16 -6.43 -18.76 -2.41
CA ALA A 16 -7.36 -18.46 -1.33
C ALA A 16 -8.01 -17.07 -1.48
N TYR A 17 -7.27 -16.07 -1.98
CA TYR A 17 -7.76 -14.71 -2.17
C TYR A 17 -8.84 -14.59 -3.26
N LEU A 18 -8.64 -15.24 -4.42
CA LEU A 18 -9.65 -15.27 -5.49
C LEU A 18 -10.91 -16.03 -5.04
N HIS A 19 -10.72 -17.15 -4.36
CA HIS A 19 -11.82 -17.92 -3.82
C HIS A 19 -12.62 -17.19 -2.72
N GLU A 20 -11.99 -16.30 -1.95
CA GLU A 20 -12.68 -15.41 -1.02
C GLU A 20 -13.52 -14.33 -1.74
N LEU A 21 -13.05 -13.83 -2.89
CA LEU A 21 -13.81 -12.90 -3.75
C LEU A 21 -14.99 -13.59 -4.45
N ASP A 22 -14.77 -14.77 -5.03
CA ASP A 22 -15.75 -15.53 -5.82
C ASP A 22 -16.93 -16.05 -4.99
N ARG A 23 -16.73 -16.25 -3.68
CA ARG A 23 -17.80 -16.66 -2.76
C ARG A 23 -18.92 -15.65 -2.61
N GLY A 24 -18.86 -14.51 -3.32
CA GLY A 24 -19.90 -13.50 -3.27
C GLY A 24 -20.17 -13.04 -1.84
N GLY A 25 -19.13 -13.12 -0.98
CA GLY A 25 -19.19 -12.49 0.30
C GLY A 25 -19.45 -11.03 0.00
N SER A 26 -20.71 -10.58 0.17
CA SER A 26 -20.99 -9.17 0.31
C SER A 26 -19.88 -8.64 1.19
N PRO A 27 -19.18 -7.53 0.82
CA PRO A 27 -18.30 -6.90 1.77
C PRO A 27 -19.17 -6.79 3.00
N ALA A 28 -18.83 -7.50 4.07
CA ALA A 28 -19.61 -7.37 5.27
C ALA A 28 -19.60 -5.86 5.46
N GLN A 29 -20.76 -5.20 5.32
CA GLN A 29 -20.99 -3.91 6.00
C GLN A 29 -20.25 -4.10 7.31
N PRO A 30 -19.24 -3.32 7.70
CA PRO A 30 -18.25 -3.73 8.68
C PRO A 30 -18.93 -4.34 9.94
N GLN A 31 -19.18 -5.65 9.94
CA GLN A 31 -20.13 -6.26 10.87
C GLN A 31 -19.26 -6.68 12.01
N VAL A 32 -19.10 -5.71 12.90
CA VAL A 32 -18.41 -5.82 14.17
C VAL A 32 -17.00 -6.34 13.97
N LEU A 33 -16.18 -5.50 13.37
CA LEU A 33 -14.74 -5.66 13.44
C LEU A 33 -14.36 -5.75 14.94
N PRO A 34 -13.57 -6.75 15.37
CA PRO A 34 -13.29 -6.98 16.79
C PRO A 34 -12.74 -5.70 17.43
N LEU A 35 -12.99 -5.48 18.74
CA LEU A 35 -12.53 -4.30 19.50
C LEU A 35 -11.06 -3.90 19.21
N ARG A 36 -10.20 -4.88 18.94
CA ARG A 36 -8.79 -4.67 18.54
C ARG A 36 -8.63 -3.84 17.28
N SER A 37 -9.57 -3.94 16.36
CA SER A 37 -9.55 -3.19 15.13
C SER A 37 -10.20 -1.80 15.26
N LEU A 38 -10.89 -1.52 16.36
CA LEU A 38 -11.18 -0.15 16.83
C LEU A 38 -9.96 0.49 17.52
N MET A 39 -8.87 -0.24 17.75
CA MET A 39 -7.65 0.32 18.36
C MET A 39 -6.69 0.86 17.30
N TYR A 40 -6.70 2.20 17.21
CA TYR A 40 -5.72 3.11 16.61
C TYR A 40 -5.03 2.67 15.33
N GLN A 41 -5.66 3.04 14.24
CA GLN A 41 -5.14 2.93 12.89
C GLN A 41 -4.60 4.30 12.50
N CYS A 42 -3.40 4.34 11.94
CA CYS A 42 -2.69 5.58 11.70
C CYS A 42 -3.47 6.46 10.72
N ALA A 43 -4.10 7.49 11.29
CA ALA A 43 -4.74 8.63 10.63
C ALA A 43 -4.10 9.97 11.09
N ARG A 44 -2.78 10.00 11.39
CA ARG A 44 -2.21 10.69 12.56
C ARG A 44 -2.70 9.91 13.78
N SER A 45 -1.84 9.48 14.67
CA SER A 45 -2.29 8.95 15.95
C SER A 45 -2.71 10.12 16.83
N LEU A 46 -3.96 10.40 17.15
CA LEU A 46 -5.25 10.25 16.50
C LEU A 46 -5.90 11.58 16.80
N ALA A 47 -5.46 12.61 16.06
CA ALA A 47 -5.70 14.02 16.36
C ALA A 47 -5.60 14.36 17.85
N GLN A 48 -4.72 13.62 18.56
CA GLN A 48 -4.04 13.63 19.87
C GLN A 48 -4.21 14.82 20.83
N MET A 49 -4.83 15.87 20.36
CA MET A 49 -6.05 16.38 20.96
C MET A 49 -7.15 15.25 20.87
N ARG A 50 -8.43 15.41 21.06
CA ARG A 50 -9.25 16.60 21.07
C ARG A 50 -10.10 16.69 22.32
N LEU A 51 -10.14 15.65 23.17
CA LEU A 51 -11.02 15.62 24.34
C LEU A 51 -10.44 14.91 25.59
N ALA A 52 -9.55 13.93 25.44
CA ALA A 52 -9.19 13.05 26.55
C ALA A 52 -8.49 13.73 27.74
N SER A 53 -7.96 14.94 27.58
CA SER A 53 -7.34 15.72 28.66
C SER A 53 -7.90 17.15 28.81
N GLY A 54 -8.94 17.53 28.05
CA GLY A 54 -9.50 18.88 28.12
C GLY A 54 -8.52 20.03 27.82
N GLY A 55 -7.37 19.75 27.18
CA GLY A 55 -6.31 20.73 26.94
C GLY A 55 -5.14 20.70 27.95
N LEU A 56 -4.96 19.61 28.70
CA LEU A 56 -3.82 19.47 29.61
C LEU A 56 -2.48 19.43 28.85
N ASP A 57 -1.59 20.35 29.21
CA ASP A 57 -0.21 20.40 28.72
C ASP A 57 0.64 19.32 29.39
N LEU A 58 1.08 18.33 28.61
CA LEU A 58 1.85 17.18 29.10
C LEU A 58 3.27 17.56 29.56
N THR A 59 3.77 18.74 29.19
CA THR A 59 5.06 19.24 29.69
C THR A 59 5.03 19.59 31.18
N LEU A 60 3.83 19.71 31.77
CA LEU A 60 3.63 19.98 33.19
C LEU A 60 3.68 18.72 34.06
N LEU A 61 3.73 17.52 33.47
CA LEU A 61 3.83 16.25 34.20
C LEU A 61 5.30 15.90 34.50
N PRO A 62 5.59 15.16 35.59
CA PRO A 62 6.93 14.61 35.85
C PRO A 62 7.39 13.64 34.74
N ASP A 63 8.70 13.58 34.48
CA ASP A 63 9.33 12.81 33.40
C ASP A 63 8.88 11.34 33.33
N GLU A 64 8.71 10.70 34.47
CA GLU A 64 8.31 9.29 34.58
C GLU A 64 6.87 9.08 34.10
N MET A 65 6.00 10.05 34.41
CA MET A 65 4.62 10.08 33.97
C MET A 65 4.53 10.44 32.48
N GLN A 66 5.37 11.36 31.99
CA GLN A 66 5.48 11.63 30.56
C GLN A 66 5.90 10.39 29.76
N ARG A 67 6.86 9.60 30.28
CA ARG A 67 7.29 8.34 29.65
C ARG A 67 6.18 7.28 29.65
N LEU A 68 5.47 7.15 30.78
CA LEU A 68 4.35 6.22 30.91
C LEU A 68 3.23 6.58 29.94
N VAL A 69 2.79 7.83 29.96
CA VAL A 69 1.73 8.38 29.11
C VAL A 69 2.13 8.32 27.64
N GLY A 70 3.36 8.69 27.30
CA GLY A 70 3.91 8.63 25.95
C GLY A 70 4.04 7.21 25.37
N SER A 71 4.17 6.19 26.22
CA SER A 71 4.15 4.79 25.77
C SER A 71 2.81 4.36 25.17
N PHE A 72 1.70 5.01 25.57
CA PHE A 72 0.36 4.82 25.00
C PHE A 72 0.15 5.54 23.67
N PHE A 73 1.03 6.49 23.32
CA PHE A 73 0.89 7.37 22.15
C PHE A 73 1.79 6.98 20.97
N LYS A 74 2.47 5.84 21.06
CA LYS A 74 3.17 5.26 19.91
C LYS A 74 2.17 4.86 18.84
N CYS A 75 2.47 5.20 17.59
CA CYS A 75 1.70 4.72 16.46
C CYS A 75 1.71 3.18 16.44
N GLN A 76 0.55 2.52 16.43
CA GLN A 76 0.48 1.04 16.43
C GLN A 76 0.96 0.42 15.12
N VAL A 77 1.15 1.24 14.07
CA VAL A 77 1.62 0.82 12.75
C VAL A 77 3.14 0.91 12.61
N CYS A 78 3.75 2.06 12.94
CA CYS A 78 5.20 2.24 12.85
C CYS A 78 5.95 2.12 14.19
N TRP A 79 5.23 2.06 15.32
CA TRP A 79 5.78 2.01 16.68
C TRP A 79 6.69 3.19 17.06
N GLN A 80 6.71 4.24 16.24
CA GLN A 80 7.45 5.48 16.49
C GLN A 80 6.57 6.53 17.17
N TRP A 81 7.22 7.43 17.90
CA TRP A 81 6.62 8.66 18.42
C TRP A 81 6.53 9.65 17.26
N ASP A 82 5.35 10.26 17.07
CA ASP A 82 5.14 11.25 16.01
C ASP A 82 5.17 12.66 16.59
N ASN A 83 6.36 13.27 16.61
CA ASN A 83 6.56 14.68 17.00
C ASN A 83 6.95 15.57 15.80
N GLY A 84 7.03 15.01 14.59
CA GLY A 84 7.46 15.74 13.39
C GLY A 84 6.31 16.48 12.70
N PRO A 85 6.59 17.55 11.92
CA PRO A 85 5.59 18.13 11.03
C PRO A 85 5.09 17.05 10.05
N ALA A 86 3.83 17.17 9.62
CA ALA A 86 3.30 16.34 8.54
C ALA A 86 4.27 16.42 7.34
N VAL A 87 4.71 15.26 6.85
CA VAL A 87 5.81 15.19 5.86
C VAL A 87 5.29 15.34 4.42
N ASP A 88 3.97 15.47 4.25
CA ASP A 88 3.30 15.72 2.97
C ASP A 88 1.87 16.24 3.18
N ASP A 89 1.20 16.49 2.06
CA ASP A 89 -0.20 16.90 1.90
C ASP A 89 -1.22 15.78 2.20
N ARG A 90 -0.78 14.60 2.67
CA ARG A 90 -1.68 13.52 3.08
C ARG A 90 -2.23 13.82 4.46
N GLU A 91 -3.37 14.49 4.49
CA GLU A 91 -4.14 14.71 5.71
C GLU A 91 -4.36 13.38 6.44
N GLY A 92 -3.74 13.26 7.61
CA GLY A 92 -3.95 12.12 8.50
C GLY A 92 -2.95 10.97 8.37
N TRP A 93 -1.64 11.20 8.25
CA TRP A 93 -0.65 10.14 8.49
C TRP A 93 0.45 10.62 9.43
N CYS A 94 0.98 9.71 10.25
CA CYS A 94 2.20 10.03 11.00
C CYS A 94 3.41 10.00 10.08
N SER A 95 4.41 10.82 10.39
CA SER A 95 5.63 10.95 9.58
C SER A 95 6.31 9.60 9.31
N GLY A 96 6.37 8.74 10.34
CA GLY A 96 6.95 7.40 10.22
C GLY A 96 6.15 6.44 9.33
N CYS A 97 4.81 6.53 9.32
CA CYS A 97 3.97 5.66 8.46
C CYS A 97 3.96 6.14 7.02
N ALA A 98 3.86 7.45 6.79
CA ALA A 98 4.01 8.03 5.45
C ALA A 98 5.37 7.62 4.86
N PHE A 99 6.45 7.79 5.63
CA PHE A 99 7.79 7.41 5.20
C PHE A 99 7.98 5.90 4.98
N ARG A 100 7.13 5.06 5.59
CA ARG A 100 7.16 3.59 5.39
C ARG A 100 6.55 3.18 4.05
N LEU A 101 5.56 3.90 3.53
CA LEU A 101 4.94 3.64 2.23
C LEU A 101 5.68 4.29 1.06
N LEU A 102 6.56 5.26 1.34
CA LEU A 102 7.29 6.05 0.35
C LEU A 102 8.64 5.46 -0.08
N ARG A 103 9.07 4.33 0.50
CA ARG A 103 10.35 3.71 0.16
C ARG A 103 10.31 2.20 0.22
N CYS A 104 11.15 1.58 -0.60
CA CYS A 104 11.43 0.16 -0.49
C CYS A 104 12.11 -0.16 0.86
N HIS A 105 11.69 -1.23 1.52
CA HIS A 105 12.26 -1.68 2.81
C HIS A 105 13.54 -2.50 2.65
N LYS A 106 13.96 -2.81 1.42
CA LYS A 106 15.24 -3.47 1.16
C LYS A 106 16.40 -2.52 1.45
N ASP A 107 17.35 -2.96 2.28
CA ASP A 107 18.56 -2.22 2.57
C ASP A 107 19.33 -1.86 1.28
N GLY A 108 19.74 -0.59 1.18
CA GLY A 108 20.45 -0.05 0.02
C GLY A 108 19.56 0.28 -1.20
N CYS A 109 18.26 0.00 -1.15
CA CYS A 109 17.35 0.40 -2.23
C CYS A 109 16.88 1.85 -2.04
N THR A 110 17.06 2.68 -3.07
CA THR A 110 16.66 4.10 -3.07
C THR A 110 15.40 4.38 -3.89
N ILE A 111 14.71 3.33 -4.37
CA ILE A 111 13.52 3.45 -5.20
C ILE A 111 12.33 3.89 -4.35
N THR A 112 11.64 4.94 -4.81
CA THR A 112 10.49 5.58 -4.14
C THR A 112 9.20 5.51 -4.96
N ARG A 113 9.25 4.96 -6.18
CA ARG A 113 8.11 4.78 -7.09
C ARG A 113 7.94 3.32 -7.47
N ASN A 114 6.80 2.96 -8.08
CA ASN A 114 6.47 1.56 -8.40
C ASN A 114 6.66 0.69 -7.15
N LEU A 115 6.07 1.11 -6.04
CA LEU A 115 6.17 0.43 -4.75
C LEU A 115 4.95 -0.46 -4.54
N TRP A 116 5.18 -1.65 -4.00
CA TRP A 116 4.16 -2.67 -3.77
C TRP A 116 4.12 -3.03 -2.29
N LEU A 117 2.94 -2.84 -1.69
CA LEU A 117 2.65 -3.11 -0.29
C LEU A 117 2.08 -4.53 -0.16
N CYS A 118 2.76 -5.39 0.58
CA CYS A 118 2.26 -6.70 0.93
C CYS A 118 1.07 -6.60 1.89
N LEU A 119 -0.12 -7.04 1.46
CA LEU A 119 -1.37 -6.96 2.24
C LEU A 119 -1.41 -7.93 3.44
N ARG A 120 -0.45 -8.85 3.52
CA ARG A 120 -0.32 -9.79 4.65
C ARG A 120 0.42 -9.17 5.85
N CYS A 121 1.50 -8.43 5.60
CA CYS A 121 2.43 -8.00 6.65
C CYS A 121 2.88 -6.54 6.60
N GLY A 122 2.50 -5.79 5.57
CA GLY A 122 2.86 -4.39 5.42
C GLY A 122 4.33 -4.13 5.02
N HIS A 123 5.01 -5.13 4.44
CA HIS A 123 6.31 -4.91 3.80
C HIS A 123 6.13 -4.15 2.48
N VAL A 124 7.01 -3.20 2.19
CA VAL A 124 6.99 -2.44 0.93
C VAL A 124 8.23 -2.79 0.11
N GLY A 125 8.01 -3.41 -1.05
CA GLY A 125 9.06 -3.74 -2.01
C GLY A 125 8.88 -2.91 -3.28
N CYS A 126 9.97 -2.54 -3.95
CA CYS A 126 9.85 -2.01 -5.30
C CYS A 126 9.42 -3.11 -6.29
N GLY A 127 8.69 -2.70 -7.32
CA GLY A 127 8.17 -3.54 -8.38
C GLY A 127 9.27 -4.13 -9.24
N ARG A 128 8.88 -4.95 -10.21
CA ARG A 128 9.78 -5.49 -11.22
C ARG A 128 9.90 -4.46 -12.35
N PRO A 129 11.05 -4.40 -13.04
CA PRO A 129 11.12 -3.63 -14.28
C PRO A 129 10.11 -4.19 -15.29
N SER A 130 9.37 -3.31 -15.95
CA SER A 130 8.44 -3.67 -17.03
C SER A 130 8.69 -2.81 -18.27
N GLN A 131 8.06 -3.17 -19.38
CA GLN A 131 8.12 -2.37 -20.61
C GLN A 131 7.36 -1.04 -20.49
N PHE A 132 6.34 -0.99 -19.63
CA PHE A 132 5.45 0.17 -19.48
C PHE A 132 5.87 1.12 -18.36
N GLU A 133 6.66 0.64 -17.39
CA GLU A 133 7.08 1.44 -16.24
C GLU A 133 8.56 1.20 -15.96
N THR A 134 9.34 2.27 -16.02
CA THR A 134 10.77 2.22 -15.70
C THR A 134 10.99 2.26 -14.19
N GLY A 135 11.98 1.51 -13.73
CA GLY A 135 12.31 1.39 -12.31
C GLY A 135 11.80 0.10 -11.66
N GLY A 136 12.27 -0.16 -10.45
CA GLY A 136 12.02 -1.41 -9.74
C GLY A 136 13.18 -2.41 -9.87
N ALA A 137 13.47 -3.09 -8.76
CA ALA A 137 14.48 -4.15 -8.66
C ALA A 137 13.86 -5.50 -8.25
N GLY A 138 12.52 -5.59 -8.20
CA GLY A 138 11.79 -6.82 -7.90
C GLY A 138 11.76 -7.20 -6.42
N HIS A 139 12.04 -6.29 -5.50
CA HIS A 139 12.08 -6.59 -4.06
C HIS A 139 10.74 -7.04 -3.48
N ALA A 140 9.61 -6.62 -4.08
CA ALA A 140 8.30 -7.13 -3.66
C ALA A 140 8.11 -8.62 -3.99
N LEU A 141 8.60 -9.05 -5.17
CA LEU A 141 8.64 -10.47 -5.54
C LEU A 141 9.62 -11.24 -4.65
N GLU A 142 10.80 -10.68 -4.41
CA GLU A 142 11.82 -11.30 -3.56
C GLU A 142 11.27 -11.56 -2.14
N HIS A 143 10.52 -10.59 -1.59
CA HIS A 143 9.84 -10.74 -0.30
C HIS A 143 8.85 -11.91 -0.28
N PHE A 144 8.02 -12.04 -1.32
CA PHE A 144 7.11 -13.18 -1.48
C PHE A 144 7.85 -14.52 -1.53
N GLN A 145 8.92 -14.60 -2.34
CA GLN A 145 9.71 -15.83 -2.52
C GLN A 145 10.41 -16.26 -1.23
N ARG A 146 11.00 -15.30 -0.51
CA ARG A 146 11.70 -15.55 0.76
C ARG A 146 10.79 -16.12 1.84
N LEU A 147 9.49 -15.81 1.79
CA LEU A 147 8.49 -16.26 2.76
C LEU A 147 7.68 -17.47 2.30
N GLY A 148 8.17 -18.18 1.26
CA GLY A 148 7.63 -19.48 0.86
C GLY A 148 6.20 -19.43 0.31
N GLY A 149 5.80 -18.33 -0.30
CA GLY A 149 4.49 -18.23 -0.97
C GLY A 149 3.35 -17.66 -0.12
N ASP A 150 3.57 -17.47 1.18
CA ASP A 150 2.52 -17.09 2.14
C ASP A 150 2.16 -15.58 2.08
N HIS A 151 2.96 -14.77 1.37
CA HIS A 151 2.81 -13.32 1.23
C HIS A 151 2.47 -12.93 -0.21
N SER A 152 1.45 -13.59 -0.76
CA SER A 152 1.14 -13.59 -2.19
C SER A 152 0.47 -12.33 -2.72
N ILE A 153 -0.28 -11.60 -1.88
CA ILE A 153 -1.05 -10.45 -2.33
C ILE A 153 -0.33 -9.14 -2.00
N ALA A 154 -0.13 -8.30 -3.01
CA ALA A 154 0.41 -6.96 -2.87
C ALA A 154 -0.39 -5.94 -3.69
N CYS A 155 -0.53 -4.72 -3.18
CA CYS A 155 -1.11 -3.60 -3.92
C CYS A 155 -0.06 -2.56 -4.30
N LYS A 156 -0.19 -1.92 -5.47
CA LYS A 156 0.68 -0.82 -5.88
C LYS A 156 0.31 0.43 -5.08
N VAL A 157 1.27 0.96 -4.33
CA VAL A 157 1.06 2.06 -3.38
C VAL A 157 0.65 3.34 -4.09
N GLY A 158 1.26 3.63 -5.25
CA GLY A 158 1.00 4.85 -6.01
C GLY A 158 -0.41 4.91 -6.61
N THR A 159 -1.09 3.77 -6.77
CA THR A 159 -2.43 3.69 -7.36
C THR A 159 -3.55 3.65 -6.32
N LEU A 160 -3.22 3.68 -5.03
CA LEU A 160 -4.21 3.74 -3.97
C LEU A 160 -4.97 5.07 -4.04
N ASP A 161 -6.29 5.00 -4.19
CA ASP A 161 -7.18 6.15 -4.13
C ASP A 161 -8.30 5.90 -3.13
N GLY A 162 -8.39 6.75 -2.10
CA GLY A 162 -9.46 6.68 -1.11
C GLY A 162 -10.87 6.87 -1.72
N LYS A 163 -10.97 7.47 -2.91
CA LYS A 163 -12.26 7.68 -3.60
C LYS A 163 -12.73 6.45 -4.38
N ASP A 164 -11.79 5.69 -4.93
CA ASP A 164 -12.09 4.55 -5.80
C ASP A 164 -11.12 3.38 -5.55
N PRO A 165 -11.40 2.49 -4.58
CA PRO A 165 -10.57 1.31 -4.30
C PRO A 165 -10.47 0.35 -5.48
N ALA A 166 -11.44 0.36 -6.40
CA ALA A 166 -11.46 -0.58 -7.52
C ALA A 166 -10.35 -0.28 -8.53
N GLN A 167 -9.84 0.95 -8.57
CA GLN A 167 -8.77 1.41 -9.47
C GLN A 167 -7.35 1.10 -8.94
N THR A 168 -7.24 0.54 -7.74
CA THR A 168 -5.94 0.17 -7.17
C THR A 168 -5.44 -1.11 -7.83
N ASP A 169 -4.20 -1.09 -8.34
CA ASP A 169 -3.58 -2.32 -8.82
C ASP A 169 -3.28 -3.25 -7.65
N ILE A 170 -3.81 -4.47 -7.73
CA ILE A 170 -3.52 -5.55 -6.79
C ILE A 170 -3.06 -6.75 -7.60
N HIS A 171 -1.92 -7.30 -7.18
CA HIS A 171 -1.31 -8.44 -7.84
C HIS A 171 -1.18 -9.61 -6.87
N CYS A 172 -1.53 -10.79 -7.36
CA CYS A 172 -1.30 -12.04 -6.67
C CYS A 172 -0.07 -12.73 -7.27
N TYR A 173 1.03 -12.78 -6.51
CA TYR A 173 2.26 -13.47 -6.91
C TYR A 173 2.12 -14.99 -7.00
N LEU A 174 1.12 -15.59 -6.33
CA LEU A 174 0.81 -16.99 -6.57
C LEU A 174 0.25 -17.12 -7.98
N CYS A 175 -0.86 -16.44 -8.30
CA CYS A 175 -1.52 -16.46 -9.61
C CYS A 175 -0.63 -15.92 -10.73
N SER A 176 0.37 -15.10 -10.40
CA SER A 176 1.08 -14.26 -11.37
C SER A 176 0.11 -13.39 -12.18
N ASP A 177 -0.94 -12.90 -11.54
CA ASP A 177 -2.04 -12.17 -12.20
C ASP A 177 -2.59 -11.05 -11.32
N ALA A 178 -3.24 -10.08 -11.97
CA ALA A 178 -4.01 -9.04 -11.32
C ALA A 178 -5.26 -9.63 -10.65
N VAL A 179 -5.65 -9.06 -9.51
CA VAL A 179 -6.81 -9.51 -8.74
C VAL A 179 -7.66 -8.33 -8.29
N GLY A 180 -8.95 -8.55 -8.09
CA GLY A 180 -9.89 -7.49 -7.70
C GLY A 180 -9.67 -6.95 -6.28
N GLY A 181 -10.14 -5.72 -6.07
CA GLY A 181 -10.03 -4.97 -4.80
C GLY A 181 -11.11 -5.20 -3.75
N GLY A 182 -11.95 -6.23 -3.87
CA GLY A 182 -13.10 -6.44 -2.98
C GLY A 182 -12.76 -6.49 -1.47
N LEU A 183 -11.54 -6.91 -1.11
CA LEU A 183 -11.05 -7.00 0.26
C LEU A 183 -9.98 -5.96 0.62
N LEU A 184 -9.62 -5.07 -0.31
CA LEU A 184 -8.49 -4.14 -0.16
C LEU A 184 -8.62 -3.28 1.09
N VAL A 185 -9.79 -2.68 1.30
CA VAL A 185 -10.06 -1.81 2.45
C VAL A 185 -9.83 -2.56 3.76
N TRP A 186 -10.35 -3.78 3.87
CA TRP A 186 -10.17 -4.61 5.06
C TRP A 186 -8.70 -4.94 5.33
N HIS A 187 -7.93 -5.28 4.29
CA HIS A 187 -6.50 -5.56 4.43
C HIS A 187 -5.70 -4.34 4.89
N LEU A 188 -5.95 -3.17 4.28
CA LEU A 188 -5.29 -1.92 4.68
C LEU A 188 -5.63 -1.57 6.12
N TRP A 189 -6.90 -1.74 6.51
CA TRP A 189 -7.37 -1.51 7.86
C TRP A 189 -6.71 -2.46 8.88
N ARG A 190 -6.51 -3.74 8.54
CA ARG A 190 -5.75 -4.70 9.37
C ARG A 190 -4.28 -4.30 9.54
N LEU A 191 -3.68 -3.65 8.53
CA LEU A 191 -2.34 -3.09 8.60
C LEU A 191 -2.31 -1.73 9.33
N GLY A 192 -3.47 -1.23 9.76
CA GLY A 192 -3.66 0.02 10.48
C GLY A 192 -3.61 1.25 9.58
N PHE A 193 -3.89 1.09 8.28
CA PHE A 193 -3.96 2.17 7.32
C PHE A 193 -5.40 2.64 7.13
N HIS A 194 -5.61 3.96 7.28
CA HIS A 194 -6.91 4.56 6.98
C HIS A 194 -7.04 4.79 5.48
N PHE A 195 -8.05 4.18 4.86
CA PHE A 195 -8.17 4.13 3.40
C PHE A 195 -8.43 5.52 2.77
N ASP A 196 -9.30 6.34 3.36
CA ASP A 196 -9.70 7.65 2.81
C ASP A 196 -8.55 8.66 2.63
N ALA A 197 -7.43 8.42 3.30
CA ALA A 197 -6.28 9.29 3.30
C ALA A 197 -5.30 9.00 2.14
N PHE A 198 -5.58 7.98 1.32
CA PHE A 198 -4.83 7.75 0.09
C PHE A 198 -5.27 8.68 -1.04
N ARG A 199 -4.28 9.12 -1.81
CA ARG A 199 -4.45 9.88 -3.05
C ARG A 199 -3.60 9.21 -4.11
N LYS A 200 -4.18 8.98 -5.27
CA LYS A 200 -3.48 8.43 -6.42
C LYS A 200 -2.34 9.36 -6.82
N THR A 201 -1.14 8.80 -6.96
CA THR A 201 0.11 9.51 -7.30
C THR A 201 0.84 8.89 -8.49
N GLU A 202 0.46 7.68 -8.89
CA GLU A 202 0.99 6.97 -10.06
C GLU A 202 -0.17 6.44 -10.90
N MET A 203 0.09 6.29 -12.20
CA MET A 203 -0.81 5.57 -13.10
C MET A 203 -0.88 4.10 -12.72
N ASN A 204 -2.07 3.52 -12.91
CA ASN A 204 -2.25 2.08 -12.80
C ASN A 204 -1.70 1.35 -14.03
N LEU A 205 -1.59 0.03 -13.97
CA LEU A 205 -0.98 -0.76 -15.04
C LEU A 205 -1.71 -0.61 -16.38
N ASN A 206 -3.03 -0.53 -16.37
CA ASN A 206 -3.84 -0.35 -17.58
C ASN A 206 -3.61 1.04 -18.19
N GLU A 207 -3.61 2.10 -17.37
CA GLU A 207 -3.32 3.47 -17.81
C GLU A 207 -1.91 3.60 -18.38
N LEU A 208 -0.93 2.87 -17.82
CA LEU A 208 0.44 2.84 -18.34
C LEU A 208 0.53 2.15 -19.71
N GLU A 209 -0.21 1.06 -19.89
CA GLU A 209 -0.29 0.36 -21.17
C GLU A 209 -1.00 1.21 -22.24
N GLU A 210 -2.10 1.86 -21.88
CA GLU A 210 -2.82 2.81 -22.75
C GLU A 210 -1.91 3.97 -23.17
N ALA A 211 -1.23 4.61 -22.22
CA ALA A 211 -0.31 5.71 -22.51
C ALA A 211 0.86 5.29 -23.42
N HIS A 212 1.38 4.07 -23.24
CA HIS A 212 2.43 3.53 -24.10
C HIS A 212 1.93 3.28 -25.52
N ASN A 213 0.73 2.73 -25.68
CA ASN A 213 0.12 2.49 -26.99
C ASN A 213 -0.16 3.80 -27.73
N GLU A 214 -0.67 4.82 -27.03
CA GLU A 214 -0.86 6.17 -27.60
C GLU A 214 0.47 6.77 -28.08
N GLU A 215 1.55 6.62 -27.31
CA GLU A 215 2.88 7.08 -27.72
C GLU A 215 3.37 6.38 -29.00
N LEU A 216 3.22 5.04 -29.08
CA LEU A 216 3.56 4.28 -30.28
C LEU A 216 2.75 4.72 -31.50
N ASP A 217 1.44 4.93 -31.34
CA ASP A 217 0.57 5.43 -32.41
C ASP A 217 1.01 6.82 -32.89
N THR A 218 1.39 7.73 -31.98
CA THR A 218 1.92 9.04 -32.41
C THR A 218 3.20 8.91 -33.22
N ILE A 219 4.14 8.07 -32.79
CA ILE A 219 5.43 7.88 -33.48
C ILE A 219 5.20 7.34 -34.90
N THR A 220 4.32 6.35 -35.05
CA THR A 220 4.02 5.76 -36.37
C THR A 220 3.37 6.76 -37.32
N LEU A 221 2.43 7.58 -36.84
CA LEU A 221 1.81 8.65 -37.65
C LEU A 221 2.80 9.71 -38.11
N TYR A 222 3.81 10.04 -37.30
CA TYR A 222 4.86 10.99 -37.69
C TYR A 222 5.81 10.41 -38.73
N ASP A 223 6.16 9.13 -38.65
CA ASP A 223 7.01 8.44 -39.64
C ASP A 223 6.31 8.36 -41.01
N ASP A 224 5.01 8.06 -41.02
CA ASP A 224 4.18 8.05 -42.24
C ASP A 224 3.96 9.46 -42.84
N SER A 225 4.16 10.52 -42.05
CA SER A 225 4.03 11.92 -42.51
C SER A 225 5.30 12.52 -43.11
N LEU A 226 6.42 11.79 -43.03
CA LEU A 226 7.74 12.23 -43.51
C LEU A 226 8.06 11.77 -44.94
N TRP A 227 7.08 11.22 -45.68
CA TRP A 227 7.22 10.77 -47.07
C TRP A 227 6.10 11.30 -47.97
#